data_AF-A0A3D4QRP2-F1
#
_entry.id   AF-A0A3D4QRP2-F1
#
_cell.length_a   1.000
_cell.length_b   1.000
_cell.length_c   1.000
_cell.angle_alpha   90.00
_cell.angle_beta   90.00
_cell.angle_gamma   90.00
#
_symmetry.space_group_name_H-M   'P 1'
#
loop_
_entity.id
_entity.type
_entity.pdbx_description
1 polymer ?
#
loop_
_entity_poly.entity_id
_entity_poly.type
_entity_poly.pdbx_seq_one_letter_code
_entity_poly.pdbx_strand_id
1 'polypeptide(L)' 'MRHYLCHIRRFCNHFDETADKLGENEIRQYLYHCIQRGLSSDYINIGINALKFLYTIVLEQSWD' A
#
# COMPACT_ATOMS: atom_id res chain seq x y z
N MET A 1 -8.05 12.68 -0.43
CA MET A 1 -8.72 11.40 -0.09
C MET A 1 -8.83 10.40 -1.25
N ARG A 2 -9.31 10.79 -2.45
CA ARG A 2 -9.49 9.85 -3.58
C ARG A 2 -8.24 9.08 -4.02
N HIS A 3 -7.07 9.73 -4.03
CA HIS A 3 -5.81 9.08 -4.41
C HIS A 3 -5.41 7.98 -3.42
N TYR A 4 -5.57 8.22 -2.12
CA TYR A 4 -5.25 7.25 -1.07
C TYR A 4 -6.09 5.98 -1.20
N LEU A 5 -7.41 6.13 -1.36
CA LEU A 5 -8.31 5.00 -1.58
C LEU A 5 -8.00 4.24 -2.87
N CYS A 6 -7.55 4.92 -3.93
CA CYS A 6 -7.15 4.28 -5.17
C CYS A 6 -5.89 3.41 -4.97
N HIS A 7 -4.89 3.91 -4.24
CA HIS A 7 -3.69 3.14 -3.92
C HIS A 7 -4.00 1.94 -3.05
N ILE A 8 -4.84 2.10 -2.02
CA ILE A 8 -5.29 1.01 -1.15
C ILE A 8 -6.05 -0.05 -1.97
N ARG A 9 -6.99 0.36 -2.81
CA ARG A 9 -7.73 -0.58 -3.67
C ARG A 9 -6.82 -1.34 -4.63
N ARG A 10 -5.84 -0.66 -5.22
CA ARG A 10 -4.85 -1.31 -6.11
C ARG A 10 -3.99 -2.32 -5.37
N PHE A 11 -3.61 -2.01 -4.13
CA PHE A 11 -2.88 -2.92 -3.25
C PHE A 11 -3.72 -4.17 -2.92
N CYS A 12 -4.95 -4.00 -2.43
CA CYS A 12 -5.86 -5.13 -2.16
C CYS A 12 -6.09 -5.99 -3.40
N ASN A 13 -6.36 -5.36 -4.54
CA ASN A 13 -6.58 -6.07 -5.80
C ASN A 13 -5.34 -6.80 -6.34
N HIS A 14 -4.12 -6.41 -5.92
CA HIS A 14 -2.91 -7.10 -6.34
C HIS A 14 -2.78 -8.48 -5.69
N PHE A 15 -3.29 -8.63 -4.46
CA PHE A 15 -3.26 -9.88 -3.70
C PHE A 15 -4.61 -10.58 -3.62
N ASP A 16 -5.64 -10.01 -4.25
CA ASP A 16 -7.04 -10.47 -4.19
C ASP A 16 -7.54 -10.68 -2.74
N GLU A 17 -7.16 -9.76 -1.85
CA GLU A 17 -7.45 -9.88 -0.41
C GLU A 17 -7.65 -8.52 0.25
N THR A 18 -8.29 -8.50 1.42
CA THR A 18 -8.56 -7.30 2.20
C THR A 18 -7.33 -6.83 2.98
N ALA A 19 -7.19 -5.51 3.16
CA ALA A 19 -5.99 -4.92 3.75
C ALA A 19 -5.69 -5.38 5.18
N ASP A 20 -6.69 -5.82 5.94
CA ASP A 20 -6.53 -6.37 7.29
C ASP A 20 -5.80 -7.72 7.33
N LYS A 21 -5.75 -8.45 6.21
CA LYS A 21 -5.03 -9.73 6.08
C LYS A 21 -3.70 -9.60 5.35
N LEU A 22 -3.45 -8.44 4.75
CA LEU A 22 -2.19 -8.13 4.10
C LEU A 22 -1.26 -7.50 5.15
N GLY A 23 0.00 -7.91 5.18
CA GLY A 23 0.96 -7.42 6.16
C GLY A 23 2.16 -6.74 5.51
N GLU A 24 3.19 -6.54 6.32
CA GLU A 24 4.45 -5.90 5.93
C GLU A 24 5.13 -6.57 4.73
N ASN A 25 5.05 -7.91 4.64
CA ASN A 25 5.63 -8.67 3.55
C ASN A 25 4.94 -8.35 2.22
N GLU A 26 3.61 -8.28 2.21
CA GLU A 26 2.80 -7.96 1.03
C GLU A 26 3.02 -6.49 0.63
N ILE A 27 3.15 -5.58 1.60
CA ILE A 27 3.53 -4.19 1.34
C ILE A 27 4.87 -4.12 0.61
N ARG A 28 5.91 -4.81 1.11
CA ARG A 28 7.23 -4.85 0.47
C ARG A 28 7.17 -5.41 -0.94
N GLN A 29 6.47 -6.53 -1.15
CA GLN A 29 6.31 -7.14 -2.46
C GLN A 29 5.59 -6.22 -3.44
N TYR A 30 4.54 -5.53 -3.00
CA TYR A 30 3.81 -4.59 -3.83
C TYR A 30 4.64 -3.36 -4.21
N LEU A 31 5.41 -2.82 -3.27
CA LEU A 31 6.33 -1.71 -3.56
C LEU A 31 7.42 -2.13 -4.54
N TYR A 32 7.98 -3.33 -4.36
CA TYR A 32 8.93 -3.91 -5.30
C TYR A 32 8.29 -4.07 -6.69
N HIS A 33 7.07 -4.59 -6.78
CA HIS A 33 6.31 -4.67 -8.03
C HIS A 33 6.12 -3.30 -8.69
N CYS A 34 5.81 -2.26 -7.92
CA CYS A 34 5.67 -0.89 -8.44
C CYS A 34 6.98 -0.35 -9.02
N ILE A 35 8.11 -0.64 -8.36
CA ILE A 35 9.46 -0.29 -8.85
C ILE A 35 9.78 -1.05 -10.14
N GLN A 36 9.54 -2.36 -10.18
CA GLN A 36 9.77 -3.19 -11.38
C GLN A 36 8.93 -2.74 -12.59
N ARG A 37 7.76 -2.14 -12.34
CA ARG A 37 6.92 -1.54 -13.39
C ARG A 37 7.37 -0.17 -13.87
N GLY A 38 8.42 0.40 -13.28
CA GLY A 38 8.94 1.73 -13.65
C GLY A 38 8.00 2.88 -13.26
N LEU A 39 7.19 2.71 -12.21
CA LEU A 39 6.34 3.79 -11.72
C LEU A 39 7.20 4.90 -11.09
N SER A 40 6.74 6.16 -11.20
CA SER A 40 7.49 7.30 -10.68
C SER A 40 7.63 7.25 -9.16
N SER A 41 8.74 7.79 -8.64
CA SER A 41 9.00 7.87 -7.21
C SER A 41 7.86 8.59 -6.46
N ASP A 42 7.28 9.65 -7.04
CA ASP A 42 6.13 10.35 -6.45
C ASP A 42 4.90 9.45 -6.35
N TYR A 43 4.61 8.65 -7.38
CA TYR A 43 3.49 7.71 -7.35
C TYR A 43 3.68 6.66 -6.25
N ILE A 44 4.90 6.14 -6.12
CA ILE A 44 5.26 5.15 -5.09
C ILE A 44 5.15 5.78 -3.70
N ASN A 45 5.66 6.99 -3.51
CA ASN A 45 5.60 7.72 -2.25
C ASN A 45 4.16 8.01 -1.79
N ILE A 46 3.26 8.36 -2.71
CA ILE A 46 1.83 8.51 -2.37
C ILE A 46 1.24 7.16 -1.93
N GLY A 47 1.61 6.07 -2.62
CA GLY A 47 1.22 4.71 -2.22
C GLY A 47 1.70 4.32 -0.83
N ILE A 48 2.97 4.57 -0.51
CA ILE A 48 3.56 4.31 0.81
C ILE A 48 2.81 5.10 1.90
N ASN A 49 2.60 6.40 1.69
CA ASN A 49 1.87 7.23 2.67
C ASN A 49 0.42 6.78 2.85
N ALA A 50 -0.22 6.28 1.79
CA ALA A 50 -1.57 5.74 1.86
C ALA A 50 -1.64 4.43 2.65
N LEU A 51 -0.70 3.52 2.44
CA LEU A 51 -0.59 2.29 3.21
C LEU A 51 -0.24 2.60 4.67
N LYS A 52 0.73 3.48 4.92
CA LYS A 52 1.10 3.89 6.27
C LYS A 52 -0.11 4.43 7.05
N PHE A 53 -0.88 5.35 6.46
CA PHE A 53 -2.10 5.86 7.07
C PHE A 53 -3.12 4.75 7.36
N LEU A 54 -3.33 3.82 6.42
CA LEU A 54 -4.27 2.72 6.60
C LEU A 54 -3.86 1.83 7.80
N TYR A 55 -2.60 1.40 7.84
CA TYR A 55 -2.14 0.49 8.87
C TYR A 55 -2.03 1.16 10.24
N THR A 56 -1.53 2.39 10.32
CA THR A 56 -1.32 3.05 11.62
C THR A 56 -2.57 3.69 12.20
N ILE A 57 -3.44 4.28 11.36
CA ILE A 57 -4.61 5.05 11.83
C ILE A 57 -5.89 4.23 11.78
N VAL A 58 -6.07 3.41 10.74
CA VAL A 58 -7.35 2.68 10.56
C VAL A 58 -7.29 1.31 11.20
N LEU A 59 -6.16 0.60 11.06
CA LEU A 59 -5.99 -0.74 11.61
C LEU A 59 -5.26 -0.77 12.96
N GLU A 60 -4.79 0.39 13.44
CA GLU A 60 -4.07 0.55 14.71
C GLU A 60 -2.85 -0.40 14.85
N GLN A 61 -2.19 -0.70 13.73
CA GLN A 61 -1.00 -1.55 13.66
C GLN A 61 0.28 -0.71 13.69
N SER A 62 1.36 -1.28 14.26
CA SER A 62 2.68 -0.65 14.24
C SER A 62 3.28 -0.66 12.83
N TRP A 63 3.94 0.46 12.47
CA TRP A 63 4.71 0.60 11.24
C TRP A 63 6.19 0.68 11.63
N ASP A 64 6.83 -0.48 11.77
CA ASP A 64 8.26 -0.63 12.10
C ASP A 64 8.96 -1.49 11.04
#